data_AF-A0A945YJ20-F1
#
_entry.id   AF-A0A945YJ20-F1
#
_cell.length_a   1.000
_cell.length_b   1.000
_cell.length_c   1.000
_cell.angle_alpha   90.00
_cell.angle_beta   90.00
_cell.angle_gamma   90.00
#
_symmetry.space_group_name_H-M   'P 1'
#
loop_
_entity.id
_entity.type
_entity.pdbx_description
1 polymer ?
#
loop_
_entity_poly.entity_id
_entity_poly.type
_entity_poly.pdbx_seq_one_letter_code
_entity_poly.pdbx_strand_id
1 'polypeptide(L)' 'MTNIIESRFGTLVDPRRVALGAASGVTKKGSFYVFSIRVEADDVREYSFTNRQRAVSAREVLIGHLEQKIMHNFKKQVG' A
#
# COMPACT_ATOMS: atom_id res chain seq x y z
N MET A 1 -3.23 -3.44 -16.69
CA MET A 1 -4.49 -2.69 -16.86
C MET A 1 -4.71 -1.88 -15.59
N THR A 2 -4.79 -0.55 -15.70
CA THR A 2 -4.98 0.34 -14.56
C THR A 2 -6.48 0.45 -14.28
N ASN A 3 -6.94 -0.12 -13.16
CA ASN A 3 -8.35 -0.10 -12.77
C ASN A 3 -8.67 1.24 -12.10
N ILE A 4 -8.87 2.27 -12.91
CA ILE A 4 -9.34 3.56 -12.43
C ILE A 4 -10.77 3.39 -11.91
N ILE A 5 -11.01 3.79 -10.67
CA ILE A 5 -12.32 3.70 -10.01
C ILE A 5 -12.83 5.10 -9.66
N GLU A 6 -14.12 5.33 -9.78
CA GLU A 6 -14.73 6.62 -9.46
C GLU A 6 -15.08 6.70 -7.96
N SER A 7 -14.57 7.72 -7.28
CA SER A 7 -14.87 8.03 -5.87
C SER A 7 -16.24 8.70 -5.73
N ARG A 8 -16.83 8.68 -4.53
CA ARG A 8 -18.14 9.30 -4.19
C ARG A 8 -18.27 10.78 -4.56
N PHE A 9 -17.17 11.47 -4.81
CA PHE A 9 -17.12 12.88 -5.24
C PHE A 9 -16.84 13.05 -6.75
N GLY A 10 -17.01 12.01 -7.56
CA GLY A 10 -16.72 12.03 -9.02
C GLY A 10 -15.23 12.05 -9.36
N THR A 11 -14.34 11.78 -8.38
CA THR A 11 -12.89 11.78 -8.59
C THR A 11 -12.42 10.40 -9.02
N LEU A 12 -11.72 10.32 -10.16
CA LEU A 12 -11.08 9.09 -10.63
C LEU A 12 -9.84 8.77 -9.76
N VAL A 13 -9.87 7.64 -9.08
CA VAL A 13 -8.82 7.15 -8.18
C VAL A 13 -8.16 5.92 -8.81
N ASP A 14 -6.82 5.90 -8.82
CA ASP A 14 -6.03 4.70 -9.14
C ASP A 14 -5.66 3.99 -7.83
N PRO A 15 -6.26 2.83 -7.50
CA PRO A 15 -6.03 2.10 -6.25
C PRO A 15 -4.57 1.78 -6.01
N ARG A 16 -3.82 1.51 -7.09
CA ARG A 16 -2.39 1.18 -7.02
C ARG A 16 -1.58 2.41 -6.62
N ARG A 17 -1.89 3.58 -7.19
CA ARG A 17 -1.24 4.84 -6.79
C ARG A 17 -1.53 5.21 -5.34
N VAL A 18 -2.76 4.98 -4.87
CA VAL A 18 -3.12 5.21 -3.47
C VAL A 18 -2.34 4.26 -2.56
N ALA A 19 -2.30 2.96 -2.87
CA ALA A 19 -1.55 1.96 -2.11
C ALA A 19 -0.05 2.26 -2.08
N LEU A 20 0.53 2.71 -3.21
CA LEU A 20 1.93 3.15 -3.29
C LEU A 20 2.20 4.37 -2.40
N GLY A 21 1.31 5.38 -2.40
CA GLY A 21 1.44 6.57 -1.57
C GLY A 21 1.32 6.28 -0.07
N ALA A 22 0.65 5.19 0.30
CA ALA A 22 0.55 4.73 1.69
C ALA A 22 1.81 3.97 2.19
N ALA A 23 2.73 3.61 1.30
CA ALA A 23 3.92 2.81 1.62
C ALA A 23 5.22 3.60 1.43
N SER A 24 6.06 3.67 2.47
CA SER A 24 7.39 4.28 2.35
C SER A 24 8.30 3.47 1.42
N GLY A 25 9.39 4.07 0.95
CA GLY A 25 10.48 3.32 0.31
C GLY A 25 11.22 2.41 1.30
N VAL A 26 11.88 1.37 0.78
CA VAL A 26 12.79 0.53 1.58
C VAL A 26 14.08 1.29 1.84
N THR A 27 14.41 1.50 3.10
CA THR A 27 15.60 2.26 3.55
C THR A 27 16.47 1.38 4.44
N LYS A 28 17.81 1.49 4.31
CA LYS A 28 18.74 0.79 5.20
C LYS A 28 18.87 1.55 6.53
N LYS A 29 18.62 0.88 7.65
CA LYS A 29 18.83 1.40 9.01
C LYS A 29 19.64 0.38 9.82
N GLY A 30 20.92 0.68 10.07
CA GLY A 30 21.84 -0.26 10.71
C GLY A 30 21.97 -1.57 9.92
N SER A 31 21.76 -2.69 10.62
CA SER A 31 21.77 -4.04 10.04
C SER A 31 20.47 -4.45 9.33
N PHE A 32 19.49 -3.55 9.26
CA PHE A 32 18.16 -3.85 8.72
C PHE A 32 17.82 -2.99 7.51
N TYR A 33 16.91 -3.50 6.69
CA TYR A 33 16.17 -2.81 5.64
C TYR A 33 14.73 -2.65 6.11
N VAL A 34 14.26 -1.43 6.22
CA VAL A 34 12.96 -1.10 6.80
C VAL A 34 12.07 -0.36 5.82
N PHE A 35 10.76 -0.53 5.95
CA PHE A 35 9.75 0.31 5.34
C PHE A 35 8.50 0.34 6.22
N SER A 36 7.61 1.30 5.99
CA SER A 36 6.33 1.39 6.65
C SER A 36 5.17 1.36 5.67
N ILE A 37 4.02 0.85 6.09
CA ILE A 37 2.76 0.93 5.35
C ILE A 37 1.69 1.51 6.29
N ARG A 38 1.02 2.57 5.84
CA ARG A 38 -0.19 3.09 6.48
C ARG A 38 -1.39 2.29 6.01
N VAL A 39 -1.95 1.46 6.88
CA VAL A 39 -3.08 0.59 6.54
C VAL A 39 -4.41 1.32 6.75
N GLU A 40 -4.47 2.18 7.76
CA GLU A 40 -5.59 3.06 8.11
C GLU A 40 -5.06 4.41 8.65
N ALA A 41 -5.93 5.36 8.97
CA ALA A 41 -5.51 6.72 9.33
C ALA A 41 -4.59 6.75 10.58
N ASP A 42 -4.85 5.87 11.53
CA ASP A 42 -4.16 5.71 12.82
C ASP A 42 -3.33 4.41 12.92
N ASP A 43 -3.35 3.55 11.89
CA ASP A 43 -2.57 2.30 11.82
C ASP A 43 -1.42 2.44 10.81
N VAL A 44 -0.20 2.66 11.33
CA VAL A 44 1.06 2.62 10.57
C VAL A 44 1.89 1.45 11.06
N ARG A 45 2.20 0.53 10.15
CA ARG A 45 2.99 -0.67 10.44
C ARG A 45 4.40 -0.52 9.90
N GLU A 46 5.40 -0.75 10.74
CA GLU A 46 6.81 -0.80 10.34
C GLU A 46 7.26 -2.24 10.18
N TYR A 47 8.01 -2.51 9.10
CA TYR A 47 8.56 -3.82 8.79
C TYR A 47 10.08 -3.72 8.66
N SER A 48 10.77 -4.71 9.19
CA SER A 48 12.23 -4.79 9.18
C SER A 48 12.72 -6.14 8.69
N PHE A 49 13.71 -6.14 7.80
CA PHE A 49 14.31 -7.35 7.26
C PHE A 49 15.83 -7.23 7.26
N THR A 50 16.55 -8.33 7.48
CA THR A 50 18.02 -8.35 7.35
C THR A 50 18.48 -8.45 5.89
N ASN A 51 17.57 -8.78 4.97
CA ASN A 51 17.86 -8.92 3.53
C ASN A 51 17.03 -7.92 2.71
N ARG A 52 17.72 -7.14 1.86
CA ARG A 52 17.10 -6.11 1.01
C ARG A 52 16.07 -6.68 0.05
N GLN A 53 16.40 -7.79 -0.61
CA GLN A 53 15.51 -8.40 -1.60
C GLN A 53 14.20 -8.85 -0.94
N ARG A 54 14.28 -9.46 0.25
CA ARG A 54 13.09 -9.82 1.03
C ARG A 54 12.27 -8.59 1.42
N ALA A 55 12.90 -7.49 1.83
CA ALA A 55 12.18 -6.25 2.14
C ALA A 55 11.42 -5.70 0.92
N VAL A 56 12.08 -5.66 -0.24
CA VAL A 56 11.46 -5.18 -1.49
C VAL A 56 10.31 -6.09 -1.93
N SER A 57 10.51 -7.41 -1.92
CA SER A 57 9.46 -8.36 -2.28
C SER A 57 8.27 -8.31 -1.32
N ALA A 58 8.52 -8.25 -0.01
CA ALA A 58 7.46 -8.13 1.00
C ALA A 58 6.67 -6.82 0.82
N ARG A 59 7.36 -5.71 0.56
CA ARG A 59 6.72 -4.42 0.27
C ARG A 59 5.78 -4.51 -0.92
N GLU A 60 6.20 -5.12 -2.02
CA GLU A 60 5.37 -5.24 -3.22
C GLU A 60 4.11 -6.07 -2.96
N VAL A 61 4.24 -7.20 -2.26
CA VAL A 61 3.10 -8.05 -1.88
C VAL A 61 2.10 -7.31 -1.01
N LEU A 62 2.58 -6.59 0.02
CA LEU A 62 1.71 -5.85 0.93
C LEU A 62 1.00 -4.67 0.24
N ILE A 63 1.66 -3.99 -0.69
CA ILE A 63 1.04 -2.97 -1.54
C ILE A 63 -0.06 -3.58 -2.40
N GLY A 64 0.17 -4.77 -2.98
CA GLY A 64 -0.85 -5.50 -3.71
C GLY A 64 -2.08 -5.85 -2.86
N HIS A 65 -1.88 -6.28 -1.62
CA HIS A 65 -2.99 -6.52 -0.68
C HIS A 65 -3.74 -5.22 -0.33
N LEU A 66 -3.03 -4.11 -0.14
CA LEU A 66 -3.64 -2.82 0.14
C LEU A 66 -4.46 -2.31 -1.06
N GLU A 67 -3.94 -2.49 -2.28
CA GLU A 67 -4.65 -2.21 -3.53
C GLU A 67 -5.99 -2.96 -3.58
N GLN A 68 -5.99 -4.27 -3.29
CA GLN A 68 -7.22 -5.08 -3.24
C GLN A 68 -8.19 -4.63 -2.13
N LYS A 69 -7.68 -4.29 -0.93
CA LYS A 69 -8.50 -3.76 0.17
C LYS A 69 -9.20 -2.47 -0.25
N ILE A 70 -8.47 -1.55 -0.90
CA ILE A 70 -9.01 -0.30 -1.42
C ILE A 70 -10.14 -0.59 -2.41
N MET A 71 -9.89 -1.42 -3.43
CA MET A 71 -10.89 -1.79 -4.43
C MET A 71 -12.15 -2.41 -3.80
N HIS A 72 -12.00 -3.28 -2.81
CA HIS A 72 -13.13 -3.92 -2.11
C HIS A 72 -13.96 -2.93 -1.30
N ASN A 73 -13.29 -2.02 -0.59
CA ASN A 73 -13.97 -0.99 0.20
C ASN A 73 -14.77 -0.02 -0.68
N PHE A 74 -14.27 0.30 -1.87
CA PHE A 74 -15.03 1.11 -2.85
C PHE A 74 -16.29 0.37 -3.33
N LYS A 75 -16.20 -0.92 -3.68
CA LYS A 75 -17.37 -1.70 -4.11
C LYS A 75 -18.48 -1.74 -3.04
N LYS A 76 -18.11 -1.88 -1.76
CA LYS A 76 -19.06 -1.88 -0.63
C LYS A 76 -19.79 -0.55 -0.41
N GLN A 77 -19.26 0.56 -0.90
CA GLN A 77 -19.83 1.88 -0.67
C GLN A 77 -20.85 2.31 -1.74
N VAL A 78 -20.95 1.56 -2.85
CA VAL A 78 -21.80 1.85 -4.01
C VAL A 78 -23.01 0.91 -4.11
N GLY A 79 -23.01 -0.21 -3.38
CA GLY A 79 -24.17 -1.10 -3.21
C GLY A 79 -24.90 -0.80 -1.91
#